data_AF-A0A5K0Y3S0-F1
#
_entry.id   AF-A0A5K0Y3S0-F1
#
_cell.length_a   1.000
_cell.length_b   1.000
_cell.length_c   1.000
_cell.angle_alpha   90.00
_cell.angle_beta   90.00
_cell.angle_gamma   90.00
#
_symmetry.space_group_name_H-M   'P 1'
#
loop_
_entity.id
_entity.type
_entity.pdbx_description
1 polymer ?
#
loop_
_entity_poly.entity_id
_entity_poly.type
_entity_poly.pdbx_seq_one_letter_code
_entity_poly.pdbx_strand_id
1 'polypeptide(L)'
;LIVKKKDCRLELLFFLVEKFLIDGRILFFADVSCGLLVDCSNIKALTFDGREILMSSQIAPIDLIAGGSIILACICSAVDRSSFLLEASYSILRLCTKSPFWILTVLHSFSSVCGDWYFTQSGCRLVASIIQSVVSLLERGDKSREGIPSLCELLITDNDRTFPPCVQCPFAKGVMSMDKAIQVLLRELQDLALHFSVHESVSLLKKRSKPCLFCLEHLGHGSDHCVSSSSCNLVDAFSLIELLAFYM
;
A
#
# COMPACT_ATOMS: atom_id res chain seq x y z
N LEU A 1 29.07 19.81 10.84
CA LEU A 1 28.70 18.49 10.28
C LEU A 1 27.76 17.74 11.24
N ILE A 2 26.57 18.28 11.53
CA ILE A 2 25.56 17.59 12.37
C ILE A 2 24.18 17.95 11.79
N VAL A 3 23.83 17.41 10.62
CA VAL A 3 22.45 17.50 10.09
C VAL A 3 22.00 16.23 9.34
N LYS A 4 22.89 15.34 8.87
CA LYS A 4 22.50 14.19 8.01
C LYS A 4 22.21 12.85 8.69
N LYS A 5 22.28 12.73 10.03
CA LYS A 5 22.20 11.42 10.71
C LYS A 5 20.81 11.03 11.24
N LYS A 6 19.86 11.97 11.27
CA LYS A 6 18.55 11.79 11.92
C LYS A 6 17.51 11.11 11.02
N ASP A 7 17.63 11.27 9.70
CA ASP A 7 16.63 10.81 8.72
C ASP A 7 16.74 9.33 8.34
N CYS A 8 17.97 8.79 8.25
CA CYS A 8 18.18 7.42 7.76
C CYS A 8 17.56 6.33 8.65
N ARG A 9 17.37 6.61 9.94
CA ARG A 9 16.79 5.63 10.89
C ARG A 9 15.29 5.53 10.76
N LEU A 10 14.62 6.65 10.44
CA LEU A 10 13.17 6.69 10.27
C LEU A 10 12.78 6.02 8.95
N GLU A 11 13.49 6.33 7.87
CA GLU A 11 13.28 5.67 6.57
C GLU A 11 13.55 4.16 6.63
N LEU A 12 14.59 3.74 7.38
CA LEU A 12 14.83 2.32 7.63
C LEU A 12 13.68 1.68 8.41
N LEU A 13 13.14 2.37 9.41
CA LEU A 13 12.01 1.87 10.18
C LEU A 13 10.76 1.71 9.31
N PHE A 14 10.44 2.70 8.48
CA PHE A 14 9.35 2.62 7.51
C PHE A 14 9.51 1.41 6.59
N PHE A 15 10.69 1.27 5.98
CA PHE A 15 10.99 0.15 5.11
C PHE A 15 10.84 -1.21 5.82
N LEU A 16 11.31 -1.34 7.07
CA LEU A 16 11.26 -2.59 7.81
C LEU A 16 9.82 -2.99 8.15
N VAL A 17 9.00 -2.04 8.62
CA VAL A 17 7.60 -2.33 8.98
C VAL A 17 6.77 -2.57 7.73
N GLU A 18 6.93 -1.77 6.68
CA GLU A 18 6.26 -2.00 5.38
C GLU A 18 6.64 -3.37 4.81
N LYS A 19 7.93 -3.72 4.81
CA LYS A 19 8.39 -5.02 4.34
C LYS A 19 7.81 -6.17 5.15
N PHE A 20 7.72 -6.02 6.47
CA PHE A 20 7.05 -7.00 7.34
C PHE A 20 5.59 -7.20 6.92
N LEU A 21 4.85 -6.13 6.65
CA LEU A 21 3.47 -6.21 6.19
C LEU A 21 3.39 -6.87 4.81
N ILE A 22 4.21 -6.47 3.85
CA ILE A 22 4.23 -7.04 2.50
C ILE A 22 4.55 -8.54 2.52
N ASP A 23 5.64 -8.92 3.19
CA ASP A 23 6.05 -10.33 3.27
C ASP A 23 5.03 -11.13 4.08
N GLY A 24 4.43 -10.51 5.11
CA GLY A 24 3.48 -11.12 6.04
C GLY A 24 4.10 -12.28 6.82
N ARG A 25 5.40 -12.18 7.10
CA ARG A 25 6.21 -13.25 7.70
C ARG A 25 7.06 -12.72 8.84
N ILE A 26 7.23 -13.54 9.86
CA ILE A 26 8.18 -13.33 10.94
C ILE A 26 9.39 -14.23 10.73
N LEU A 27 10.54 -13.76 11.24
CA LEU A 27 11.78 -14.53 11.28
C LEU A 27 12.06 -14.91 12.73
N PHE A 28 12.48 -16.15 12.96
CA PHE A 28 12.86 -16.65 14.28
C PHE A 28 14.18 -17.41 14.18
N PHE A 29 14.90 -17.45 15.30
CA PHE A 29 16.09 -18.27 15.43
C PHE A 29 15.67 -19.74 15.41
N ALA A 30 16.21 -20.49 14.46
CA ALA A 30 16.03 -21.93 14.42
C ALA A 30 17.04 -22.54 15.40
N ASP A 31 16.53 -23.12 16.50
CA ASP A 31 17.33 -24.02 17.31
C ASP A 31 17.57 -25.31 16.51
N VAL A 32 18.83 -25.76 16.46
CA VAL A 32 19.27 -27.02 15.82
C VAL A 32 18.51 -28.22 16.40
N SER A 33 17.90 -28.06 17.58
CA SER A 33 17.12 -29.06 18.32
C SER A 33 15.64 -29.19 17.89
N CYS A 34 15.20 -28.55 16.80
CA CYS A 34 13.79 -28.56 16.36
C CYS A 34 13.30 -29.97 15.96
N GLY A 35 12.83 -30.72 16.94
CA GLY A 35 12.00 -31.91 16.76
C GLY A 35 10.61 -31.55 16.23
N LEU A 36 10.28 -32.11 15.06
CA LEU A 36 8.93 -32.49 14.62
C LEU A 36 7.85 -31.42 14.34
N LEU A 37 8.05 -30.12 14.57
CA LEU A 37 6.96 -29.12 14.38
C LEU A 37 7.27 -27.91 13.48
N VAL A 38 8.49 -27.76 12.98
CA VAL A 38 8.85 -26.65 12.09
C VAL A 38 9.21 -27.21 10.73
N ASP A 39 8.54 -26.73 9.69
CA ASP A 39 8.86 -27.03 8.30
C ASP A 39 10.28 -26.52 7.99
N CYS A 40 11.27 -27.42 8.06
CA CYS A 40 12.69 -27.13 7.89
C CYS A 40 13.06 -26.66 6.47
N SER A 41 12.11 -26.61 5.53
CA SER A 41 12.32 -26.17 4.15
C SER A 41 12.70 -24.69 4.01
N ASN A 42 12.50 -23.87 5.05
CA ASN A 42 12.72 -22.42 5.02
C ASN A 42 13.89 -21.92 5.89
N ILE A 43 14.79 -22.82 6.32
CA ILE A 43 15.96 -22.45 7.12
C ILE A 43 17.02 -21.79 6.23
N LYS A 44 17.45 -20.58 6.60
CA LYS A 44 18.58 -19.87 5.98
C LYS A 44 19.68 -19.69 7.01
N ALA A 45 20.91 -20.09 6.64
CA ALA A 45 22.10 -19.75 7.40
C ALA A 45 22.51 -18.30 7.13
N LEU A 46 22.71 -17.54 8.19
CA LEU A 46 23.21 -16.17 8.16
C LEU A 46 24.43 -16.08 9.07
N THR A 47 25.49 -15.44 8.59
CA THR A 47 26.66 -15.17 9.43
C THR A 47 26.47 -13.82 10.11
N PHE A 48 26.43 -13.82 11.44
CA PHE A 48 26.40 -12.60 12.26
C PHE A 48 27.55 -12.67 13.27
N ASP A 49 28.42 -11.67 13.23
CA ASP A 49 29.60 -11.58 14.11
C ASP A 49 30.49 -12.85 14.08
N GLY A 50 30.70 -13.40 12.88
CA GLY A 50 31.49 -14.62 12.67
C GLY A 50 30.84 -15.91 13.15
N ARG A 51 29.61 -15.85 13.70
CA ARG A 51 28.82 -17.02 14.10
C ARG A 51 27.74 -17.31 13.07
N GLU A 52 27.56 -18.59 12.75
CA GLU A 52 26.45 -19.03 11.94
C GLU A 52 25.16 -19.04 12.79
N ILE A 53 24.16 -18.32 12.30
CA ILE A 53 22.84 -18.24 12.89
C ILE A 53 21.88 -18.85 11.88
N LEU A 54 21.13 -19.87 12.32
CA LEU A 54 20.05 -20.43 11.54
C LEU A 54 18.79 -19.62 11.79
N MET A 55 18.16 -19.15 10.72
CA MET A 55 16.90 -18.41 10.79
C MET A 55 15.85 -19.15 9.97
N SER A 56 14.66 -19.28 10.52
CA SER A 56 13.49 -19.80 9.80
C SER A 56 12.43 -18.72 9.67
N SER A 57 11.56 -18.88 8.68
CA SER A 57 10.49 -17.93 8.36
C SER A 57 9.13 -18.59 8.42
N GLN A 58 8.20 -17.95 9.13
CA GLN A 58 6.82 -18.40 9.26
C GLN A 58 5.86 -17.26 8.94
N ILE A 59 4.65 -17.60 8.48
CA ILE A 59 3.57 -16.64 8.28
C ILE A 59 3.22 -15.99 9.64
N ALA A 60 3.14 -14.67 9.66
CA ALA A 60 2.80 -13.95 10.87
C ALA A 60 1.31 -14.17 11.23
N PRO A 61 0.98 -14.45 12.51
CA PRO A 61 -0.39 -14.40 12.99
C PRO A 61 -1.05 -13.05 12.68
N ILE A 62 -2.36 -13.07 12.45
CA ILE A 62 -3.09 -11.86 12.06
C ILE A 62 -2.99 -10.73 13.10
N ASP A 63 -2.93 -11.06 14.39
CA ASP A 63 -2.78 -10.08 15.46
C ASP A 63 -1.43 -9.33 15.37
N LEU A 64 -0.37 -10.01 14.94
CA LEU A 64 0.93 -9.36 14.72
C LEU A 64 0.91 -8.48 13.47
N ILE A 65 0.17 -8.88 12.43
CA ILE A 65 -0.05 -8.06 11.25
C ILE A 65 -0.81 -6.78 11.64
N ALA A 66 -1.92 -6.91 12.36
CA ALA A 66 -2.67 -5.76 12.87
C ALA A 66 -1.80 -4.84 13.74
N GLY A 67 -1.02 -5.42 14.67
CA GLY A 67 -0.09 -4.67 15.50
C GLY A 67 0.98 -3.91 14.70
N GLY A 68 1.60 -4.55 13.71
CA GLY A 68 2.55 -3.91 12.80
C GLY A 68 1.92 -2.77 12.00
N SER A 69 0.68 -2.96 11.55
CA SER A 69 -0.07 -1.94 10.82
C SER A 69 -0.38 -0.72 11.69
N ILE A 70 -0.82 -0.95 12.94
CA ILE A 70 -1.05 0.12 13.92
C ILE A 70 0.25 0.88 14.19
N ILE A 71 1.37 0.18 14.40
CA ILE A 71 2.68 0.80 14.61
C ILE A 71 3.04 1.71 13.42
N LEU A 72 2.90 1.21 12.19
CA LEU A 72 3.20 1.99 11.00
C LEU A 72 2.34 3.25 10.92
N ALA A 73 1.02 3.10 11.15
CA ALA A 73 0.08 4.20 11.13
C ALA A 73 0.38 5.26 12.21
N CYS A 74 0.71 4.82 13.43
CA CYS A 74 1.10 5.72 14.52
C CYS A 74 2.37 6.49 14.16
N ILE A 75 3.40 5.83 13.60
CA ILE A 75 4.64 6.51 13.19
C ILE A 75 4.33 7.53 12.10
N CYS A 76 3.61 7.14 11.05
CA CYS A 76 3.22 8.03 9.96
C CYS A 76 2.41 9.23 10.45
N SER A 77 1.45 9.02 11.36
CA SER A 77 0.68 10.10 11.99
C SER A 77 1.56 11.03 12.82
N ALA A 78 2.52 10.49 13.57
CA ALA A 78 3.42 11.29 14.39
C ALA A 78 4.41 12.15 13.60
N VAL A 79 4.72 11.80 12.35
CA VAL A 79 5.65 12.54 11.48
C VAL A 79 5.00 13.16 10.23
N ASP A 80 3.66 13.20 10.18
CA ASP A 80 2.85 13.76 9.08
C ASP A 80 3.18 13.14 7.70
N ARG A 81 3.24 11.82 7.63
CA ARG A 81 3.57 11.04 6.42
C ARG A 81 2.39 10.16 5.95
N SER A 82 1.22 10.76 5.73
CA SER A 82 0.03 10.04 5.23
C SER A 82 0.19 9.53 3.80
N SER A 83 0.93 10.24 2.94
CA SER A 83 1.28 9.78 1.59
C SER A 83 2.00 8.42 1.58
N PHE A 84 2.86 8.16 2.58
CA PHE A 84 3.51 6.86 2.75
C PHE A 84 2.50 5.75 3.07
N LEU A 85 1.51 6.03 3.92
CA LEU A 85 0.46 5.03 4.22
C LEU A 85 -0.39 4.72 2.98
N LEU A 86 -0.69 5.71 2.14
CA LEU A 86 -1.39 5.48 0.88
C LEU A 86 -0.54 4.64 -0.09
N GLU A 87 0.78 4.86 -0.14
CA GLU A 87 1.71 4.05 -0.92
C GLU A 87 1.78 2.60 -0.45
N ALA A 88 1.94 2.40 0.87
CA ALA A 88 1.92 1.08 1.47
C ALA A 88 0.58 0.38 1.18
N SER A 89 -0.52 1.10 1.28
CA SER A 89 -1.87 0.56 1.05
C SER A 89 -2.10 0.14 -0.39
N TYR A 90 -1.64 0.95 -1.35
CA TYR A 90 -1.61 0.57 -2.76
C TYR A 90 -0.77 -0.70 -2.96
N SER A 91 0.43 -0.75 -2.39
CA SER A 91 1.32 -1.92 -2.48
C SER A 91 0.67 -3.18 -1.90
N ILE A 92 -0.03 -3.05 -0.77
CA ILE A 92 -0.79 -4.12 -0.12
C ILE A 92 -1.93 -4.63 -1.01
N LEU A 93 -2.69 -3.74 -1.62
CA LEU A 93 -3.79 -4.11 -2.52
C LEU A 93 -3.29 -4.83 -3.78
N ARG A 94 -2.03 -4.64 -4.18
CA ARG A 94 -1.42 -5.39 -5.28
C ARG A 94 -0.93 -6.78 -4.91
N LEU A 95 -0.99 -7.16 -3.64
CA LEU A 95 -0.55 -8.49 -3.21
C LEU A 95 -1.60 -9.53 -3.59
N CYS A 96 -1.56 -10.02 -4.82
CA CYS A 96 -2.49 -11.03 -5.35
C CYS A 96 -2.45 -12.38 -4.60
N THR A 97 -1.54 -12.55 -3.65
CA THR A 97 -1.35 -13.79 -2.86
C THR A 97 -1.92 -13.73 -1.45
N LYS A 98 -2.45 -12.58 -1.02
CA LYS A 98 -3.00 -12.38 0.32
C LYS A 98 -4.52 -12.41 0.26
N SER A 99 -5.17 -13.04 1.24
CA SER A 99 -6.63 -13.08 1.29
C SER A 99 -7.25 -11.71 1.58
N PRO A 100 -8.50 -11.42 1.15
CA PRO A 100 -9.19 -10.17 1.44
C PRO A 100 -9.22 -9.85 2.93
N PHE A 101 -9.40 -10.87 3.78
CA PHE A 101 -9.37 -10.70 5.22
C PHE A 101 -8.03 -10.12 5.72
N TRP A 102 -6.90 -10.59 5.18
CA TRP A 102 -5.58 -10.07 5.51
C TRP A 102 -5.43 -8.62 5.06
N ILE A 103 -5.79 -8.33 3.80
CA ILE A 103 -5.71 -7.00 3.19
C ILE A 103 -6.54 -6.00 3.99
N LEU A 104 -7.80 -6.34 4.24
CA LEU A 104 -8.73 -5.51 5.01
C LEU A 104 -8.23 -5.30 6.44
N THR A 105 -7.68 -6.31 7.10
CA THR A 105 -7.11 -6.14 8.45
C THR A 105 -6.04 -5.05 8.47
N VAL A 106 -5.13 -5.04 7.50
CA VAL A 106 -4.08 -4.02 7.42
C VAL A 106 -4.66 -2.64 7.16
N LEU A 107 -5.49 -2.50 6.12
CA LEU A 107 -6.03 -1.20 5.71
C LEU A 107 -6.94 -0.60 6.79
N HIS A 108 -7.79 -1.40 7.42
CA HIS A 108 -8.62 -0.95 8.53
C HIS A 108 -7.79 -0.54 9.74
N SER A 109 -6.69 -1.24 10.03
CA SER A 109 -5.75 -0.84 11.10
C SER A 109 -5.09 0.51 10.83
N PHE A 110 -4.78 0.84 9.58
CA PHE A 110 -4.29 2.18 9.24
C PHE A 110 -5.37 3.24 9.49
N SER A 111 -6.58 2.99 8.99
CA SER A 111 -7.69 3.93 9.07
C SER A 111 -8.22 4.13 10.50
N SER A 112 -8.10 3.13 11.38
CA SER A 112 -8.55 3.22 12.77
C SER A 112 -7.68 4.16 13.60
N VAL A 113 -6.39 4.22 13.30
CA VAL A 113 -5.42 5.13 13.93
C VAL A 113 -5.52 6.53 13.31
N CYS A 114 -5.57 6.58 11.98
CA CYS A 114 -5.43 7.83 11.23
C CYS A 114 -6.76 8.56 11.02
N GLY A 115 -7.90 7.87 11.14
CA GLY A 115 -9.22 8.44 10.88
C GLY A 115 -9.33 9.07 9.49
N ASP A 116 -9.97 10.23 9.42
CA ASP A 116 -10.15 10.98 8.17
C ASP A 116 -8.82 11.56 7.65
N TRP A 117 -7.80 11.78 8.51
CA TRP A 117 -6.47 12.30 8.10
C TRP A 117 -5.81 11.41 7.05
N TYR A 118 -6.10 10.11 7.07
CA TYR A 118 -5.63 9.15 6.07
C TYR A 118 -6.07 9.50 4.63
N PHE A 119 -7.21 10.18 4.45
CA PHE A 119 -7.81 10.47 3.14
C PHE A 119 -7.74 11.93 2.71
N THR A 120 -7.42 12.86 3.62
CA THR A 120 -7.60 14.30 3.39
C THR A 120 -6.41 15.02 2.74
N GLN A 121 -5.28 14.35 2.46
CA GLN A 121 -4.12 15.02 1.87
C GLN A 121 -4.36 15.38 0.39
N SER A 122 -4.20 16.66 0.05
CA SER A 122 -4.60 17.26 -1.23
C SER A 122 -3.90 16.66 -2.46
N GLY A 123 -2.69 16.12 -2.31
CA GLY A 123 -1.92 15.52 -3.41
C GLY A 123 -2.31 14.08 -3.78
N CYS A 124 -3.01 13.36 -2.90
CA CYS A 124 -3.29 11.93 -3.08
C CYS A 124 -4.78 11.60 -3.09
N ARG A 125 -5.65 12.60 -3.28
CA ARG A 125 -7.11 12.43 -3.15
C ARG A 125 -7.68 11.37 -4.09
N LEU A 126 -7.26 11.36 -5.36
CA LEU A 126 -7.75 10.38 -6.34
C LEU A 126 -7.36 8.94 -5.93
N VAL A 127 -6.11 8.76 -5.52
CA VAL A 127 -5.57 7.47 -5.05
C VAL A 127 -6.31 7.01 -3.82
N ALA A 128 -6.48 7.90 -2.83
CA ALA A 128 -7.23 7.63 -1.62
C ALA A 128 -8.66 7.19 -1.95
N SER A 129 -9.34 7.87 -2.88
CA SER A 129 -10.68 7.50 -3.32
C SER A 129 -10.73 6.15 -4.05
N ILE A 130 -9.74 5.83 -4.89
CA ILE A 130 -9.64 4.53 -5.56
C ILE A 130 -9.42 3.41 -4.53
N ILE A 131 -8.53 3.62 -3.56
CA ILE A 131 -8.31 2.70 -2.45
C ILE A 131 -9.61 2.51 -1.66
N GLN A 132 -10.37 3.58 -1.38
CA GLN A 132 -11.69 3.47 -0.73
C GLN A 132 -12.67 2.63 -1.53
N SER A 133 -12.74 2.80 -2.84
CA SER A 133 -13.60 2.01 -3.71
C SER A 133 -13.25 0.53 -3.71
N VAL A 134 -11.95 0.21 -3.80
CA VAL A 134 -11.47 -1.18 -3.76
C VAL A 134 -11.75 -1.81 -2.40
N VAL A 135 -11.47 -1.12 -1.30
CA VAL A 135 -11.77 -1.60 0.05
C VAL A 135 -13.26 -1.85 0.23
N SER A 136 -14.11 -0.90 -0.18
CA SER A 136 -15.56 -1.06 -0.06
C SER A 136 -16.10 -2.22 -0.90
N LEU A 137 -15.49 -2.51 -2.05
CA LEU A 137 -15.81 -3.70 -2.84
C LEU A 137 -15.44 -4.98 -2.07
N LEU A 138 -14.24 -5.03 -1.51
CA LEU A 138 -13.76 -6.17 -0.73
C LEU A 138 -14.60 -6.43 0.53
N GLU A 139 -15.08 -5.38 1.21
CA GLU A 139 -15.97 -5.52 2.38
C GLU A 139 -17.34 -6.11 2.01
N ARG A 140 -17.84 -5.85 0.81
CA ARG A 140 -19.17 -6.34 0.37
C ARG A 140 -19.16 -7.83 0.03
N GLY A 141 -18.01 -8.36 -0.39
CA GLY A 141 -17.83 -9.76 -0.78
C GLY A 141 -18.82 -10.23 -1.87
N ASP A 142 -19.00 -11.55 -1.98
CA ASP A 142 -19.86 -12.22 -2.99
C ASP A 142 -21.36 -11.91 -2.87
N LYS A 143 -21.81 -11.18 -1.84
CA LYS A 143 -23.24 -11.03 -1.52
C LYS A 143 -24.02 -10.16 -2.51
N SER A 144 -23.37 -9.55 -3.50
CA SER A 144 -24.04 -8.73 -4.52
C SER A 144 -23.62 -9.00 -5.96
N ARG A 145 -22.86 -10.06 -6.25
CA ARG A 145 -22.32 -10.30 -7.61
C ARG A 145 -23.04 -11.45 -8.32
N GLU A 146 -24.11 -11.10 -9.03
CA GLU A 146 -24.60 -11.89 -10.16
C GLU A 146 -23.72 -11.56 -11.37
N GLY A 147 -22.49 -12.11 -11.43
CA GLY A 147 -21.51 -11.73 -12.45
C GLY A 147 -20.32 -12.68 -12.56
N ILE A 148 -19.45 -12.42 -13.54
CA ILE A 148 -18.18 -13.15 -13.72
C ILE A 148 -17.28 -12.85 -12.51
N PRO A 149 -16.66 -13.87 -11.89
CA PRO A 149 -15.79 -13.65 -10.75
C PRO A 149 -14.57 -12.80 -11.12
N SER A 150 -14.16 -11.90 -10.23
CA SER A 150 -12.96 -11.08 -10.47
C SER A 150 -11.70 -11.93 -10.51
N LEU A 151 -10.61 -11.38 -11.07
CA LEU A 151 -9.28 -12.01 -10.98
C LEU A 151 -8.85 -12.25 -9.52
N CYS A 152 -9.24 -11.35 -8.61
CA CYS A 152 -9.02 -11.50 -7.19
C CYS A 152 -9.73 -12.74 -6.61
N GLU A 153 -11.02 -12.93 -6.93
CA GLU A 153 -11.80 -14.10 -6.49
C GLU A 153 -11.25 -15.41 -7.08
N LEU A 154 -10.80 -15.40 -8.33
CA LEU A 154 -10.24 -16.59 -8.98
C LEU A 154 -8.88 -17.02 -8.40
N LEU A 155 -8.10 -16.07 -7.89
CA LEU A 155 -6.76 -16.32 -7.36
C LEU A 155 -6.76 -16.66 -5.86
N ILE A 156 -7.84 -16.37 -5.14
CA ILE A 156 -7.91 -16.51 -3.69
C ILE A 156 -8.91 -17.59 -3.31
N THR A 157 -8.41 -18.72 -2.82
CA THR A 157 -9.19 -19.90 -2.42
C THR A 157 -9.66 -19.89 -0.96
N ASP A 158 -9.54 -18.76 -0.27
CA ASP A 158 -9.83 -18.67 1.17
C ASP A 158 -11.31 -18.38 1.41
N ASN A 159 -12.10 -19.45 1.48
CA ASN A 159 -13.57 -19.43 1.52
C ASN A 159 -14.17 -19.14 2.92
N ASP A 160 -13.35 -19.04 3.97
CA ASP A 160 -13.86 -19.20 5.35
C ASP A 160 -13.81 -17.95 6.24
N ARG A 161 -13.20 -16.84 5.80
CA ARG A 161 -13.09 -15.63 6.65
C ARG A 161 -13.67 -14.41 5.96
N THR A 162 -14.94 -14.16 6.23
CA THR A 162 -15.58 -12.89 5.89
C THR A 162 -15.11 -11.81 6.86
N PHE A 163 -14.64 -10.69 6.32
CA PHE A 163 -14.32 -9.52 7.12
C PHE A 163 -15.64 -8.88 7.60
N PRO A 164 -15.80 -8.56 8.88
CA PRO A 164 -17.04 -7.97 9.37
C PRO A 164 -17.22 -6.57 8.74
N PRO A 165 -18.41 -6.26 8.20
CA PRO A 165 -18.65 -4.96 7.57
C PRO A 165 -18.46 -3.84 8.59
N CYS A 166 -17.65 -2.83 8.26
CA CYS A 166 -17.35 -1.76 9.18
C CYS A 166 -18.27 -0.55 8.97
N VAL A 167 -19.27 -0.40 9.85
CA VAL A 167 -20.33 0.63 9.72
C VAL A 167 -19.81 2.06 9.95
N GLN A 168 -18.69 2.22 10.66
CA GLN A 168 -18.13 3.53 11.01
C GLN A 168 -16.70 3.74 10.51
N CYS A 169 -16.15 2.85 9.67
CA CYS A 169 -14.81 3.09 9.15
C CYS A 169 -14.79 4.29 8.21
N PRO A 170 -13.67 5.01 8.13
CA PRO A 170 -13.56 6.11 7.18
C PRO A 170 -13.48 5.63 5.71
N PHE A 171 -13.33 4.32 5.44
CA PHE A 171 -13.52 3.77 4.09
C PHE A 171 -14.99 3.75 3.63
N ALA A 172 -15.98 3.81 4.53
CA ALA A 172 -17.39 3.81 4.17
C ALA A 172 -17.92 5.19 3.71
N LYS A 173 -17.15 6.26 3.92
CA LYS A 173 -17.58 7.65 3.64
C LYS A 173 -17.22 8.07 2.22
N GLY A 174 -18.20 8.57 1.46
CA GLY A 174 -17.94 9.26 0.18
C GLY A 174 -17.36 8.37 -0.94
N VAL A 175 -17.60 7.06 -0.89
CA VAL A 175 -17.04 6.07 -1.81
C VAL A 175 -17.58 6.28 -3.24
N MET A 176 -16.66 6.32 -4.21
CA MET A 176 -17.04 6.31 -5.64
C MET A 176 -17.25 4.87 -6.14
N SER A 177 -18.13 4.67 -7.12
CA SER A 177 -18.24 3.36 -7.78
C SER A 177 -16.99 3.06 -8.61
N MET A 178 -16.70 1.77 -8.86
CA MET A 178 -15.55 1.36 -9.68
C MET A 178 -15.64 1.93 -11.11
N ASP A 179 -16.83 1.93 -11.72
CA ASP A 179 -17.06 2.56 -13.03
C ASP A 179 -16.74 4.05 -13.01
N LYS A 180 -17.11 4.74 -11.92
CA LYS A 180 -16.80 6.15 -11.77
C LYS A 180 -15.30 6.37 -11.60
N ALA A 181 -14.62 5.51 -10.84
CA ALA A 181 -13.17 5.56 -10.67
C ALA A 181 -12.42 5.40 -12.01
N ILE A 182 -12.83 4.43 -12.84
CA ILE A 182 -12.27 4.25 -14.18
C ILE A 182 -12.50 5.49 -15.04
N GLN A 183 -13.72 6.04 -15.05
CA GLN A 183 -14.01 7.24 -15.83
C GLN A 183 -13.15 8.44 -15.41
N VAL A 184 -12.89 8.60 -14.12
CA VAL A 184 -12.01 9.66 -13.62
C VAL A 184 -10.58 9.42 -14.09
N LEU A 185 -10.02 8.21 -13.93
CA LEU A 185 -8.67 7.89 -14.40
C LEU A 185 -8.50 8.05 -15.92
N LEU A 186 -9.49 7.62 -16.70
CA LEU A 186 -9.47 7.79 -18.16
C LEU A 186 -9.49 9.28 -18.55
N ARG A 187 -10.21 10.12 -17.80
CA ARG A 187 -10.21 11.57 -18.01
C ARG A 187 -8.86 12.19 -17.68
N GLU A 188 -8.23 11.79 -16.57
CA GLU A 188 -6.87 12.23 -16.23
C GLU A 188 -5.87 11.83 -17.32
N LEU A 189 -5.96 10.61 -17.85
CA LEU A 189 -5.12 10.17 -18.96
C LEU A 189 -5.34 10.98 -20.24
N GLN A 190 -6.59 11.33 -20.55
CA GLN A 190 -6.92 12.17 -21.71
C GLN A 190 -6.35 13.58 -21.55
N ASP A 191 -6.49 14.18 -20.37
CA ASP A 191 -5.96 15.51 -20.06
C ASP A 191 -4.43 15.53 -20.18
N LEU A 192 -3.76 14.52 -19.61
CA LEU A 192 -2.32 14.33 -19.77
C LEU A 192 -1.93 14.22 -21.25
N ALA A 193 -2.60 13.38 -22.04
CA ALA A 193 -2.32 13.22 -23.46
C ALA A 193 -2.46 14.53 -24.25
N LEU A 194 -3.46 15.35 -23.92
CA LEU A 194 -3.65 16.67 -24.53
C LEU A 194 -2.52 17.64 -24.13
N HIS A 195 -2.08 17.63 -22.88
CA HIS A 195 -0.97 18.46 -22.41
C HIS A 195 0.40 18.04 -22.97
N PHE A 196 0.64 16.74 -23.19
CA PHE A 196 1.85 16.23 -23.85
C PHE A 196 1.95 16.67 -25.32
N SER A 197 0.83 16.99 -25.98
CA SER A 197 0.83 17.47 -27.37
C SER A 197 1.30 18.93 -27.53
N VAL A 198 1.42 19.68 -26.42
CA VAL A 198 1.76 21.12 -26.42
C VAL A 198 3.18 21.40 -25.94
N HIS A 199 3.87 20.45 -25.29
CA HIS A 199 5.22 20.67 -24.76
C HIS A 199 6.18 19.51 -25.09
N GLU A 200 7.08 19.79 -26.03
CA GLU A 200 8.23 18.94 -26.32
C GLU A 200 9.14 18.84 -25.08
N SER A 201 9.26 17.65 -24.48
CA SER A 201 10.53 16.92 -24.37
C SER A 201 10.51 15.81 -23.29
N VAL A 202 11.08 14.69 -23.72
CA VAL A 202 11.32 13.38 -23.08
C VAL A 202 12.30 13.44 -21.88
N SER A 203 12.42 14.57 -21.19
CA SER A 203 13.42 14.77 -20.13
C SER A 203 12.96 14.36 -18.71
N LEU A 204 11.65 14.15 -18.49
CA LEU A 204 11.10 13.78 -17.17
C LEU A 204 11.22 12.29 -16.80
N LEU A 205 11.53 11.41 -17.77
CA LEU A 205 11.59 9.96 -17.52
C LEU A 205 12.94 9.47 -16.96
N LYS A 206 13.99 10.32 -16.90
CA LYS A 206 15.37 9.83 -16.74
C LYS A 206 16.06 10.05 -15.38
N LYS A 207 15.42 10.62 -14.36
CA LYS A 207 16.08 10.80 -13.05
C LYS A 207 15.17 10.56 -11.85
N ARG A 208 14.83 9.31 -11.54
CA ARG A 208 14.59 8.88 -10.14
C ARG A 208 15.10 7.46 -9.91
N SER A 209 16.07 7.31 -9.01
CA SER A 209 16.40 6.03 -8.38
C SER A 209 15.26 5.70 -7.42
N LYS A 210 14.38 4.77 -7.84
CA LYS A 210 13.07 4.43 -7.28
C LYS A 210 11.99 5.51 -7.52
N PRO A 211 10.95 5.25 -8.34
CA PRO A 211 9.79 6.12 -8.40
C PRO A 211 9.00 5.93 -7.10
N CYS A 212 9.03 6.93 -6.22
CA CYS A 212 8.00 7.05 -5.18
C CYS A 212 6.71 7.39 -5.91
N LEU A 213 5.71 6.52 -5.80
CA LEU A 213 4.47 6.56 -6.57
C LEU A 213 3.66 7.84 -6.28
N PHE A 214 3.97 8.54 -5.18
CA PHE A 214 3.24 9.72 -4.69
C PHE A 214 4.12 10.92 -4.28
N CYS A 215 5.41 10.96 -4.65
CA CYS A 215 6.30 12.05 -4.21
C CYS A 215 6.22 13.29 -5.11
N LEU A 216 5.39 14.23 -4.69
CA LEU A 216 5.45 15.64 -5.11
C LEU A 216 5.58 16.61 -3.93
N GLU A 217 6.37 16.31 -2.90
CA GLU A 217 6.72 17.31 -1.88
C GLU A 217 8.18 17.16 -1.47
N HIS A 218 9.11 17.79 -2.22
CA HIS A 218 10.42 18.23 -1.69
C HIS A 218 11.21 19.17 -2.63
N LEU A 219 10.55 19.98 -3.46
CA LEU A 219 11.18 21.12 -4.09
C LEU A 219 10.28 22.34 -3.95
N GLY A 220 10.54 23.16 -2.91
CA GLY A 220 9.72 24.35 -2.67
C GLY A 220 10.10 25.14 -1.42
N HIS A 221 11.39 25.42 -1.20
CA HIS A 221 11.76 26.69 -0.57
C HIS A 221 12.42 27.53 -1.67
N GLY A 222 11.63 28.42 -2.26
CA GLY A 222 12.09 29.40 -3.23
C GLY A 222 11.18 29.55 -4.44
N SER A 223 10.42 30.65 -4.44
CA SER A 223 9.90 31.38 -5.61
C SER A 223 8.58 30.91 -6.24
N ASP A 224 7.55 31.73 -5.97
CA ASP A 224 6.41 32.15 -6.79
C ASP A 224 6.27 31.50 -8.18
N HIS A 225 5.35 30.55 -8.28
CA HIS A 225 4.28 30.51 -9.29
C HIS A 225 3.28 29.39 -8.92
N CYS A 226 2.08 29.77 -8.50
CA CYS A 226 0.97 28.84 -8.31
C CYS A 226 0.51 28.29 -9.67
N VAL A 227 0.83 27.03 -9.95
CA VAL A 227 0.06 26.21 -10.87
C VAL A 227 -0.51 25.06 -10.07
N SER A 228 -1.83 25.07 -9.93
CA SER A 228 -2.63 23.96 -9.45
C SER A 228 -2.46 22.76 -10.38
N SER A 229 -1.82 21.69 -9.90
CA SER A 229 -1.87 20.41 -10.62
C SER A 229 -1.58 19.26 -9.66
N SER A 230 -2.66 18.59 -9.27
CA SER A 230 -2.64 17.22 -8.76
C SER A 230 -2.33 16.25 -9.92
N SER A 231 -1.19 16.41 -10.59
CA SER A 231 -0.83 15.55 -11.71
C SER A 231 -0.29 14.22 -11.17
N CYS A 232 -1.13 13.20 -11.11
CA CYS A 232 -0.66 11.81 -11.13
C CYS A 232 0.13 11.60 -12.43
N ASN A 233 1.30 10.97 -12.36
CA ASN A 233 2.07 10.63 -13.56
C ASN A 233 1.28 9.59 -14.38
N LEU A 234 1.51 9.52 -15.70
CA LEU A 234 0.93 8.47 -16.56
C LEU A 234 1.14 7.07 -15.99
N VAL A 235 2.34 6.81 -15.44
CA VAL A 235 2.67 5.54 -14.78
C VAL A 235 1.74 5.25 -13.60
N ASP A 236 1.41 6.27 -12.81
CA ASP A 236 0.54 6.15 -11.63
C ASP A 236 -0.91 5.91 -12.08
N ALA A 237 -1.36 6.58 -13.14
CA ALA A 237 -2.71 6.39 -13.69
C ALA A 237 -2.90 4.97 -14.26
N PHE A 238 -1.95 4.45 -15.05
CA PHE A 238 -2.01 3.06 -15.53
C PHE A 238 -1.94 2.04 -14.40
N SER A 239 -1.09 2.29 -13.40
CA SER A 239 -0.96 1.50 -12.17
C SER A 239 -2.30 1.39 -11.42
N LEU A 240 -3.03 2.50 -11.30
CA LEU A 240 -4.35 2.53 -10.67
C LEU A 240 -5.42 1.85 -11.54
N ILE A 241 -5.35 1.95 -12.86
CA ILE A 241 -6.26 1.22 -13.77
C ILE A 241 -6.02 -0.29 -13.66
N GLU A 242 -4.77 -0.74 -13.64
CA GLU A 242 -4.41 -2.15 -13.44
C GLU A 242 -4.99 -2.66 -12.11
N LEU A 243 -4.88 -1.86 -11.05
CA LEU A 243 -5.47 -2.19 -9.75
C LEU A 243 -6.99 -2.35 -9.84
N LEU A 244 -7.70 -1.39 -10.44
CA LEU A 244 -9.15 -1.47 -10.59
C LEU A 244 -9.56 -2.69 -11.42
N ALA A 245 -8.87 -2.94 -12.54
CA ALA A 245 -9.13 -4.08 -13.41
C ALA A 245 -8.87 -5.44 -12.74
N PHE A 246 -7.98 -5.50 -11.75
CA PHE A 246 -7.74 -6.71 -10.97
C PHE A 246 -8.92 -7.07 -10.03
N TYR A 247 -9.61 -6.06 -9.49
CA TYR A 247 -10.70 -6.24 -8.54
C TYR A 247 -12.11 -6.21 -9.18
N MET A 248 -12.25 -5.62 -10.36
CA MET A 248 -13.48 -5.74 -11.16
C MET A 248 -13.61 -7.13 -11.77
#